data_AF-A0A955X7P5-F1
#
_entry.id   AF-A0A955X7P5-F1
#
_cell.length_a   1.000
_cell.length_b   1.000
_cell.length_c   1.000
_cell.angle_alpha   90.00
_cell.angle_beta   90.00
_cell.angle_gamma   90.00
#
_symmetry.space_group_name_H-M   'P 1'
#
loop_
_entity.id
_entity.type
_entity.pdbx_description
1 polymer ?
#
loop_
_entity_poly.entity_id
_entity_poly.type
_entity_poly.pdbx_seq_one_letter_code
_entity_poly.pdbx_strand_id
1 'polypeptide(L)'
;MERLGLVKRLRGPMTPFYLDVGETWQPVLAHLERLVREQHHHGMTVAQLSQRIREGVYQVWIWGDNEAVFMTTLFRQPSGRAVCSLSWAVGADAIHPDVIYPQIEAWAREQGCQALVIVGRKGWERVMRPHGFGLADQTLIKEL
;
A
#
# COMPACT_ATOMS: atom_id res chain seq x y z
N MET A 1 -16.65 11.63 -35.58
CA MET A 1 -16.98 10.31 -35.00
C MET A 1 -15.92 10.00 -33.95
N GLU A 2 -16.05 10.62 -32.77
CA GLU A 2 -15.15 10.42 -31.63
C GLU A 2 -15.41 9.07 -30.97
N ARG A 3 -14.36 8.28 -30.77
CA ARG A 3 -14.41 7.12 -29.88
C ARG A 3 -14.37 7.62 -28.43
N LEU A 4 -15.55 7.96 -27.90
CA LEU A 4 -15.85 7.97 -26.46
C LEU A 4 -15.77 6.53 -25.93
N GLY A 5 -14.54 6.03 -25.77
CA GLY A 5 -14.25 4.67 -25.30
C GLY A 5 -13.41 4.71 -24.03
N LEU A 6 -14.05 4.43 -22.90
CA LEU A 6 -13.42 4.05 -21.62
C LEU A 6 -12.50 5.11 -20.98
N VAL A 7 -13.09 6.22 -20.53
CA VAL A 7 -12.60 6.86 -19.30
C VAL A 7 -13.01 5.90 -18.17
N LYS A 8 -12.12 4.97 -17.78
CA LYS A 8 -12.27 4.21 -16.53
C LYS A 8 -12.53 5.24 -15.43
N ARG A 9 -13.65 5.10 -14.72
CA ARG A 9 -14.05 6.01 -13.64
C ARG A 9 -12.92 6.04 -12.62
N LEU A 10 -12.13 7.10 -12.63
CA LEU A 10 -11.18 7.40 -11.56
C LEU A 10 -12.03 7.77 -10.33
N ARG A 11 -12.28 6.79 -9.45
CA ARG A 11 -13.11 6.98 -8.26
C ARG A 11 -12.24 7.47 -7.10
N GLY A 12 -12.31 8.78 -6.84
CA GLY A 12 -11.95 9.42 -5.56
C GLY A 12 -10.45 9.67 -5.30
N PRO A 13 -10.12 10.57 -4.36
CA PRO A 13 -8.75 10.75 -3.86
C PRO A 13 -8.32 9.59 -2.94
N MET A 14 -7.02 9.34 -2.81
CA MET A 14 -6.51 8.44 -1.78
C MET A 14 -6.48 9.21 -0.45
N THR A 15 -7.18 8.71 0.55
CA THR A 15 -7.21 9.36 1.87
C THR A 15 -6.33 8.58 2.85
N PRO A 16 -5.43 9.25 3.58
CA PRO A 16 -4.80 8.62 4.73
C PRO A 16 -5.90 8.28 5.73
N PHE A 17 -5.93 7.02 6.14
CA PHE A 17 -6.82 6.57 7.20
C PHE A 17 -6.07 6.67 8.53
N TYR A 18 -6.48 7.64 9.35
CA TYR A 18 -6.01 7.78 10.71
C TYR A 18 -7.07 7.16 11.61
N LEU A 19 -6.70 6.13 12.38
CA LEU A 19 -7.59 5.66 13.45
C LEU A 19 -7.58 6.68 14.57
N ASP A 20 -8.62 7.50 14.62
CA ASP A 20 -8.86 8.31 15.80
C ASP A 20 -9.43 7.43 16.93
N VAL A 21 -9.25 7.87 18.17
CA VAL A 21 -9.76 7.19 19.36
C VAL A 21 -11.29 7.29 19.35
N GLY A 22 -11.95 6.32 18.72
CA GLY A 22 -13.42 6.24 18.65
C GLY A 22 -13.97 5.77 17.30
N GLU A 23 -13.16 5.74 16.24
CA GLU A 23 -13.62 5.27 14.93
C GLU A 23 -13.67 3.73 14.85
N THR A 24 -14.70 3.22 14.17
CA THR A 24 -14.84 1.78 13.94
C THR A 24 -14.00 1.33 12.75
N TRP A 25 -13.38 0.17 12.87
CA TRP A 25 -12.61 -0.48 11.79
C TRP A 25 -13.47 -0.89 10.59
N GLN A 26 -14.80 -0.67 10.62
CA GLN A 26 -15.76 -1.23 9.68
C GLN A 26 -15.41 -1.01 8.20
N PRO A 27 -14.92 0.16 7.76
CA PRO A 27 -14.52 0.32 6.37
C PRO A 27 -13.38 -0.65 6.00
N VAL A 28 -12.31 -0.69 6.78
CA VAL A 28 -11.10 -1.44 6.39
C VAL A 28 -11.09 -2.90 6.85
N LEU A 29 -11.96 -3.31 7.78
CA LEU A 29 -11.89 -4.63 8.44
C LEU A 29 -11.96 -5.79 7.43
N ALA A 30 -12.91 -5.75 6.49
CA ALA A 30 -13.04 -6.79 5.47
C ALA A 30 -11.78 -6.90 4.59
N HIS A 31 -11.10 -5.78 4.35
CA HIS A 31 -9.82 -5.76 3.63
C HIS A 31 -8.69 -6.34 4.48
N LEU A 32 -8.61 -6.01 5.77
CA LEU A 32 -7.61 -6.58 6.68
C LEU A 32 -7.78 -8.09 6.85
N GLU A 33 -9.01 -8.57 7.02
CA GLU A 33 -9.34 -10.00 7.08
C GLU A 33 -8.92 -10.72 5.81
N ARG A 34 -9.25 -10.14 4.65
CA ARG A 34 -8.84 -10.67 3.35
C ARG A 34 -7.33 -10.72 3.22
N LEU A 35 -6.66 -9.63 3.60
CA LEU A 35 -5.22 -9.49 3.51
C LEU A 35 -4.49 -10.55 4.35
N VAL A 36 -4.93 -10.76 5.59
CA VAL A 36 -4.41 -11.81 6.48
C VAL A 36 -4.64 -13.21 5.89
N ARG A 37 -5.81 -13.46 5.32
CA ARG A 37 -6.17 -14.76 4.72
C ARG A 37 -5.39 -15.07 3.44
N GLU A 38 -5.23 -14.10 2.54
CA GLU A 38 -4.74 -14.33 1.18
C GLU A 38 -3.23 -14.17 1.03
N GLN A 39 -2.61 -13.30 1.84
CA GLN A 39 -1.19 -12.97 1.70
C GLN A 39 -0.32 -13.51 2.83
N HIS A 40 -0.90 -14.30 3.75
CA HIS A 40 -0.21 -14.95 4.87
C HIS A 40 0.77 -14.03 5.58
N HIS A 41 0.36 -12.79 5.86
CA HIS A 41 1.15 -11.67 6.39
C HIS A 41 2.19 -12.03 7.47
N HIS A 42 3.30 -12.64 7.08
CA HIS A 42 4.25 -13.27 8.01
C HIS A 42 3.55 -14.08 9.15
N GLY A 43 2.38 -14.67 8.88
CA GLY A 43 1.57 -15.37 9.89
C GLY A 43 0.81 -14.50 10.91
N MET A 44 0.64 -13.19 10.69
CA MET A 44 -0.10 -12.30 11.60
C MET A 44 -1.61 -12.51 11.56
N THR A 45 -2.25 -12.40 12.72
CA THR A 45 -3.72 -12.30 12.86
C THR A 45 -4.21 -10.87 12.60
N VAL A 46 -5.51 -10.70 12.34
CA VAL A 46 -6.14 -9.37 12.19
C VAL A 46 -5.94 -8.53 13.44
N ALA A 47 -6.05 -9.12 14.64
CA ALA A 47 -5.85 -8.39 15.90
C ALA A 47 -4.43 -7.81 16.01
N GLN A 48 -3.41 -8.60 15.66
CA GLN A 48 -2.01 -8.13 15.65
C GLN A 48 -1.80 -7.05 14.59
N LEU A 49 -2.36 -7.20 13.39
CA LEU A 49 -2.27 -6.19 12.35
C LEU A 49 -2.93 -4.87 12.77
N SER A 50 -4.15 -4.94 13.33
CA SER A 50 -4.85 -3.76 13.87
C SER A 50 -4.06 -3.06 14.96
N GLN A 51 -3.41 -3.81 15.85
CA GLN A 51 -2.56 -3.23 16.89
C GLN A 51 -1.36 -2.47 16.29
N ARG A 52 -0.67 -3.06 15.32
CA ARG A 52 0.47 -2.42 14.63
C ARG A 52 0.07 -1.12 13.93
N ILE A 53 -1.11 -1.10 13.32
CA ILE A 53 -1.65 0.13 12.72
C ILE A 53 -1.92 1.18 13.82
N ARG A 54 -2.53 0.83 14.96
CA ARG A 54 -2.75 1.77 16.09
C ARG A 54 -1.45 2.31 16.67
N GLU A 55 -0.41 1.50 16.69
CA GLU A 55 0.94 1.88 17.14
C GLU A 55 1.67 2.76 16.11
N GLY A 56 1.06 3.05 14.95
CA GLY A 56 1.66 3.87 13.90
C GLY A 56 2.74 3.15 13.09
N VAL A 57 2.88 1.82 13.22
CA VAL A 57 3.83 1.02 12.44
C VAL A 57 3.42 0.96 10.97
N TYR A 58 2.11 0.94 10.72
CA TYR A 58 1.54 0.99 9.38
C TYR A 58 0.64 2.22 9.25
N GLN A 59 0.86 3.00 8.19
CA GLN A 59 -0.11 3.97 7.72
C GLN A 59 -1.04 3.27 6.72
N VAL A 60 -2.35 3.35 6.96
CA VAL A 60 -3.38 2.78 6.09
C VAL A 60 -3.86 3.85 5.10
N TRP A 61 -4.13 3.43 3.87
CA TRP A 61 -4.68 4.26 2.81
C TRP A 61 -5.92 3.60 2.25
N ILE A 62 -6.99 4.38 2.08
CA ILE A 62 -8.22 3.91 1.44
C ILE A 62 -8.31 4.54 0.05
N TRP A 63 -8.65 3.71 -0.94
CA TRP A 63 -8.89 4.15 -2.31
C TRP A 63 -10.34 3.93 -2.71
N GLY A 64 -10.90 4.95 -3.37
CA GLY A 64 -12.31 5.01 -3.71
C GLY A 64 -13.21 4.96 -2.47
N ASP A 65 -14.44 4.51 -2.66
CA ASP A 65 -15.40 4.26 -1.57
C ASP A 65 -15.11 2.88 -0.95
N ASN A 66 -13.93 2.74 -0.33
CA ASN A 66 -13.44 1.50 0.27
C ASN A 66 -13.28 0.33 -0.72
N GLU A 67 -12.91 0.64 -1.96
CA GLU A 67 -12.69 -0.37 -3.01
C GLU A 67 -11.35 -1.08 -2.85
N ALA A 68 -10.36 -0.37 -2.30
CA ALA A 68 -9.05 -0.92 -2.00
C ALA A 68 -8.39 -0.29 -0.77
N VAL A 69 -7.51 -1.06 -0.14
CA VAL A 69 -6.70 -0.63 0.99
C VAL A 69 -5.21 -0.88 0.70
N PHE A 70 -4.38 0.10 1.06
CA PHE A 70 -2.93 0.00 1.01
C PHE A 70 -2.33 0.28 2.38
N MET A 71 -1.11 -0.21 2.58
CA MET A 71 -0.37 0.07 3.79
C MET A 71 1.08 0.43 3.49
N THR A 72 1.53 1.52 4.11
CA THR A 72 2.92 1.98 4.06
C THR A 72 3.58 1.89 5.42
N THR A 73 4.88 1.60 5.44
CA THR A 73 5.72 1.66 6.65
C THR A 73 6.92 2.54 6.40
N LEU A 74 7.23 3.40 7.36
CA LEU A 74 8.46 4.18 7.38
C LEU A 74 9.54 3.40 8.11
N PHE A 75 10.73 3.33 7.53
CA PHE A 75 11.88 2.72 8.17
C PHE A 75 13.18 3.42 7.76
N ARG A 76 14.26 3.17 8.50
CA ARG A 76 15.60 3.61 8.14
C ARG A 76 16.43 2.41 7.70
N GLN A 77 17.09 2.54 6.57
CA GLN A 77 18.13 1.59 6.16
C GLN A 77 19.36 1.73 7.06
N PRO A 78 20.27 0.73 7.10
CA PRO A 78 21.53 0.82 7.84
C PRO A 78 22.38 2.05 7.49
N SER A 79 22.26 2.54 6.25
CA SER A 79 22.90 3.79 5.79
C SER A 79 22.34 5.07 6.43
N GLY A 80 21.28 4.97 7.24
CA GLY A 80 20.54 6.10 7.78
C GLY A 80 19.47 6.66 6.84
N ARG A 81 19.43 6.21 5.58
CA ARG A 81 18.44 6.62 4.57
C ARG A 81 17.02 6.31 5.06
N ALA A 82 16.17 7.33 5.12
CA ALA A 82 14.75 7.18 5.42
C ALA A 82 14.01 6.66 4.19
N VAL A 83 13.18 5.64 4.36
CA VAL A 83 12.49 4.94 3.27
C VAL A 83 11.03 4.71 3.67
N CYS A 84 10.13 4.93 2.72
CA CYS A 84 8.75 4.49 2.83
C CYS A 84 8.57 3.21 1.99
N SER A 85 8.13 2.13 2.61
CA SER A 85 7.77 0.89 1.94
C SER A 85 6.26 0.83 1.72
N LEU A 86 5.82 0.70 0.46
CA LEU A 86 4.47 0.22 0.15
C LEU A 86 4.53 -1.30 0.07
N SER A 87 3.95 -1.96 1.07
CA SER A 87 4.08 -3.40 1.22
C SER A 87 2.81 -4.16 0.84
N TRP A 88 1.66 -3.49 0.80
CA TRP A 88 0.37 -4.19 0.70
C TRP A 88 -0.66 -3.41 -0.12
N ALA A 89 -1.41 -4.14 -0.95
CA ALA A 89 -2.55 -3.64 -1.71
C ALA A 89 -3.60 -4.76 -1.82
N VAL A 90 -4.87 -4.47 -1.48
CA VAL A 90 -5.96 -5.44 -1.58
C VAL A 90 -7.24 -4.75 -2.08
N GLY A 91 -7.91 -5.30 -3.11
CA GLY A 91 -9.14 -4.72 -3.73
C GLY A 91 -9.38 -5.28 -5.14
N ALA A 92 -10.61 -5.17 -5.65
CA ALA A 92 -11.01 -5.76 -6.94
C ALA A 92 -10.44 -5.00 -8.15
N ASP A 93 -10.26 -3.68 -8.03
CA ASP A 93 -9.67 -2.77 -9.03
C ASP A 93 -8.49 -1.96 -8.44
N ALA A 94 -7.84 -2.52 -7.42
CA ALA A 94 -6.94 -1.82 -6.49
C ALA A 94 -5.66 -1.23 -7.06
N ILE A 95 -5.40 -1.32 -8.35
CA ILE A 95 -4.08 -0.99 -8.88
C ILE A 95 -4.25 -0.06 -10.05
N HIS A 96 -4.32 1.22 -9.71
CA HIS A 96 -4.13 2.36 -10.61
C HIS A 96 -2.81 3.06 -10.25
N PRO A 97 -1.66 2.53 -10.71
CA PRO A 97 -0.35 3.05 -10.38
C PRO A 97 -0.21 4.54 -10.65
N ASP A 98 -0.76 4.99 -11.78
CA ASP A 98 -0.75 6.39 -12.22
C ASP A 98 -1.39 7.36 -11.22
N VAL A 99 -2.23 6.86 -10.31
CA VAL A 99 -2.98 7.69 -9.35
C VAL A 99 -2.49 7.49 -7.93
N ILE A 100 -2.22 6.24 -7.54
CA ILE A 100 -1.89 5.89 -6.16
C ILE A 100 -0.46 6.30 -5.82
N TYR A 101 0.51 5.98 -6.69
CA TYR A 101 1.93 6.19 -6.36
C TYR A 101 2.34 7.66 -6.24
N PRO A 102 1.87 8.59 -7.09
CA PRO A 102 2.20 10.01 -6.90
C PRO A 102 1.75 10.54 -5.53
N GLN A 103 0.59 10.08 -5.02
CA GLN A 103 0.09 10.50 -3.70
C GLN A 103 0.92 9.90 -2.56
N ILE A 104 1.28 8.61 -2.64
CA ILE A 104 2.19 7.97 -1.66
C ILE A 104 3.58 8.62 -1.69
N GLU A 105 4.09 8.97 -2.88
CA GLU A 105 5.39 9.61 -3.05
C GLU A 105 5.41 11.02 -2.46
N ALA A 106 4.36 11.81 -2.69
CA ALA A 106 4.21 13.13 -2.07
C ALA A 106 4.22 13.03 -0.54
N TRP A 107 3.40 12.14 0.02
CA TRP A 107 3.38 11.92 1.47
C TRP A 107 4.74 11.43 2.00
N ALA A 108 5.38 10.48 1.33
CA ALA A 108 6.69 9.97 1.75
C ALA A 108 7.75 11.08 1.78
N ARG A 109 7.73 12.00 0.81
CA ARG A 109 8.60 13.19 0.80
C ARG A 109 8.32 14.10 2.01
N GLU A 110 7.06 14.33 2.35
CA GLU A 110 6.66 15.11 3.54
C GLU A 110 7.15 14.46 4.84
N GLN A 111 7.18 13.12 4.90
CA GLN A 111 7.77 12.37 6.02
C GLN A 111 9.31 12.36 6.02
N GLY A 112 9.96 13.08 5.10
CA GLY A 112 11.42 13.13 4.98
C GLY A 112 12.06 11.88 4.38
N CYS A 113 11.28 11.02 3.71
CA CYS A 113 11.82 9.85 3.03
C CYS A 113 12.60 10.24 1.78
N GLN A 114 13.66 9.47 1.55
CA GLN A 114 14.58 9.62 0.42
C GLN A 114 14.40 8.51 -0.62
N ALA A 115 13.50 7.55 -0.36
CA ALA A 115 13.13 6.49 -1.29
C ALA A 115 11.73 5.96 -1.02
N LEU A 116 11.11 5.46 -2.08
CA LEU A 116 10.01 4.53 -2.03
C LEU A 116 10.50 3.13 -2.39
N VAL A 117 10.06 2.12 -1.64
CA VAL A 117 10.25 0.71 -1.96
C VAL A 117 8.89 0.05 -2.09
N ILE A 118 8.74 -0.85 -3.07
CA ILE A 118 7.56 -1.68 -3.22
C ILE A 118 8.01 -3.13 -3.05
N VAL A 119 7.37 -3.84 -2.13
CA VAL A 119 7.56 -5.27 -1.98
C VAL A 119 6.40 -5.97 -2.68
N GLY A 120 6.70 -6.78 -3.69
CA GLY A 120 5.65 -7.43 -4.46
C GLY A 120 6.18 -8.52 -5.39
N ARG A 121 5.23 -9.21 -6.05
CA ARG A 121 5.52 -10.22 -7.08
C ARG A 121 6.30 -9.61 -8.25
N LYS A 122 7.16 -10.41 -8.89
CA LYS A 122 7.99 -10.03 -10.06
C LYS A 122 7.26 -9.23 -11.14
N GLY A 123 5.98 -9.51 -11.38
CA GLY A 123 5.15 -8.80 -12.37
C GLY A 123 5.03 -7.29 -12.13
N TRP A 124 5.24 -6.83 -10.89
CA TRP A 124 5.22 -5.40 -10.54
C TRP A 124 6.35 -4.61 -11.17
N GLU A 125 7.51 -5.21 -11.45
CA GLU A 125 8.62 -4.49 -12.07
C GLU A 125 8.19 -3.83 -13.39
N ARG A 126 7.46 -4.57 -14.23
CA ARG A 126 6.93 -4.05 -15.50
C ARG A 126 5.91 -2.93 -15.30
N VAL A 127 5.07 -3.04 -14.28
CA VAL A 127 4.03 -2.06 -13.96
C VAL A 127 4.63 -0.77 -13.40
N MET A 128 5.70 -0.88 -12.61
CA MET A 128 6.28 0.23 -11.86
C MET A 128 7.39 0.97 -12.60
N ARG A 129 8.00 0.35 -13.61
CA ARG A 129 9.08 0.97 -14.40
C ARG A 129 8.70 2.34 -15.00
N PRO A 130 7.50 2.55 -15.57
CA PRO A 130 7.07 3.87 -16.04
C PRO A 130 7.01 4.95 -14.96
N HIS A 131 6.95 4.56 -13.68
CA HIS A 131 6.90 5.45 -12.51
C HIS A 131 8.27 5.67 -11.86
N GLY A 132 9.36 5.33 -12.54
CA GLY A 132 10.73 5.57 -12.05
C GLY A 132 11.26 4.52 -11.07
N PHE A 133 10.55 3.41 -10.87
CA PHE A 133 11.04 2.30 -10.04
C PHE A 133 12.02 1.41 -10.81
N GLY A 134 13.09 1.00 -10.13
CA GLY A 134 14.00 -0.06 -10.55
C GLY A 134 13.93 -1.26 -9.60
N LEU A 135 14.39 -2.42 -10.06
CA LEU A 135 14.56 -3.59 -9.20
C LEU A 135 15.70 -3.33 -8.21
N ALA A 136 15.43 -3.51 -6.91
CA ALA A 136 16.43 -3.41 -5.85
C ALA A 136 16.92 -4.80 -5.40
N ASP A 137 16.00 -5.65 -4.94
CA ASP A 137 16.31 -6.97 -4.38
C ASP A 137 15.26 -8.02 -4.79
N GLN A 138 15.61 -9.30 -4.63
CA GLN A 138 14.69 -10.43 -4.78
C GLN A 138 14.64 -11.26 -3.48
N THR A 139 13.44 -11.63 -3.05
CA THR A 139 13.24 -12.48 -1.87
C THR A 139 13.06 -13.94 -2.28
N LEU A 140 13.85 -14.84 -1.70
CA LEU A 140 13.72 -16.30 -1.83
C LEU A 140 13.39 -16.88 -0.45
N ILE A 141 12.40 -17.78 -0.38
CA ILE A 141 11.96 -18.42 0.87
C ILE A 141 12.06 -19.94 0.69
N LYS A 142 12.56 -20.64 1.71
CA LYS A 142 12.56 -22.09 1.83
C LYS A 142 11.86 -22.47 3.13
N GLU A 143 10.76 -23.21 3.04
CA GLU A 143 10.12 -23.83 4.20
C GLU A 143 11.01 -24.98 4.71
N LEU A 144 11.13 -25.10 6.03
CA LEU A 144 11.95 -26.11 6.72
C LEU A 144 11.07 -27.23 7.28
#